data_AF-A0A949GK83-F1
#
_entry.id   AF-A0A949GK83-F1
#
_cell.length_a   1.000
_cell.length_b   1.000
_cell.length_c   1.000
_cell.angle_alpha   90.00
_cell.angle_beta   90.00
_cell.angle_gamma   90.00
#
_symmetry.space_group_name_H-M   'P 1'
#
loop_
_entity.id
_entity.type
_entity.pdbx_description
1 polymer ?
#
loop_
_entity_poly.entity_id
_entity_poly.type
_entity_poly.pdbx_seq_one_letter_code
_entity_poly.pdbx_strand_id
1 'polypeptide(L)'
;MATLESKDVPSKDELKARDAEIKARRKAAKHLYDGGIPSVRGQIIKIIILGIIDAFAGTIFFALIGKNQYVFAAILAIVTLTVNWIYLRKGGLPAKYLAPGVILLIFLQIYTVVFSGYISFTNYGSLHNGSYQSALDATMLAAVEPVEGAPEYDIKVVKGADGVLQLLATDMSASKVYLGGADYATHKFHEVTAADGLVMGADGTA
;
A
#
# COMPACT_ATOMS: atom_id res chain seq x y z
N MET A 1 -24.58 -13.05 74.83
CA MET A 1 -25.96 -12.65 74.47
C MET A 1 -25.86 -11.69 73.29
N ALA A 2 -25.70 -12.23 72.08
CA ALA A 2 -25.61 -11.44 70.86
C ALA A 2 -27.01 -11.40 70.24
N THR A 3 -27.64 -10.24 70.33
CA THR A 3 -28.93 -9.96 69.68
C THR A 3 -28.73 -10.02 68.17
N LEU A 4 -29.34 -11.03 67.55
CA LEU A 4 -29.50 -11.11 66.10
C LEU A 4 -30.45 -9.97 65.69
N GLU A 5 -29.84 -8.88 65.25
CA GLU A 5 -30.50 -7.73 64.64
C GLU A 5 -31.38 -8.23 63.49
N SER A 6 -32.69 -8.01 63.62
CA SER A 6 -33.66 -8.35 62.59
C SER A 6 -33.29 -7.58 61.34
N LYS A 7 -32.81 -8.28 60.31
CA LYS A 7 -32.72 -7.72 58.97
C LYS A 7 -34.14 -7.38 58.53
N ASP A 8 -34.50 -6.11 58.67
CA ASP A 8 -35.71 -5.53 58.12
C ASP A 8 -35.80 -5.89 56.64
N VAL A 9 -36.80 -6.69 56.30
CA VAL A 9 -37.12 -7.00 54.91
C VAL A 9 -37.71 -5.70 54.33
N PRO A 10 -37.07 -5.10 53.31
CA PRO A 10 -37.47 -3.80 52.80
C PRO A 10 -38.94 -3.84 52.33
N SER A 11 -39.68 -2.77 52.66
CA SER A 11 -41.09 -2.63 52.30
C SER A 11 -41.27 -2.67 50.77
N LYS A 12 -42.44 -3.13 50.31
CA LYS A 12 -42.78 -3.16 48.86
C LYS A 12 -42.61 -1.80 48.19
N ASP A 13 -42.84 -0.72 48.92
CA ASP A 13 -42.71 0.64 48.38
C ASP A 13 -41.25 1.09 48.30
N GLU A 14 -40.40 0.66 49.24
CA GLU A 14 -38.96 0.87 49.19
C GLU A 14 -38.31 0.10 48.05
N LEU A 15 -38.74 -1.15 47.82
CA LEU A 15 -38.30 -1.95 46.67
C LEU A 15 -38.66 -1.27 45.35
N LYS A 16 -39.89 -0.77 45.21
CA LYS A 16 -40.33 -0.01 44.02
C LYS A 16 -39.54 1.28 43.83
N ALA A 17 -39.27 2.03 44.90
CA ALA A 17 -38.49 3.26 44.83
C ALA A 17 -37.05 2.98 44.39
N ARG A 18 -36.42 1.92 44.92
CA ARG A 18 -35.08 1.46 44.51
C ARG A 18 -35.04 1.01 43.05
N ASP A 19 -36.05 0.28 42.59
CA ASP A 19 -36.16 -0.15 41.19
C ASP A 19 -36.32 1.05 40.25
N ALA A 20 -37.14 2.05 40.65
CA ALA A 20 -37.30 3.29 39.89
C ALA A 20 -35.99 4.09 39.81
N GLU A 21 -35.23 4.17 40.92
CA GLU A 21 -33.93 4.83 40.97
C GLU A 21 -32.89 4.09 40.11
N ILE A 22 -32.81 2.76 40.18
CA ILE A 22 -31.92 1.95 39.34
C ILE A 22 -32.27 2.15 37.86
N LYS A 23 -33.56 2.20 37.52
CA LYS A 23 -34.02 2.44 36.15
C LYS A 23 -33.66 3.85 35.67
N ALA A 24 -33.80 4.86 36.53
CA ALA A 24 -33.40 6.23 36.25
C ALA A 24 -31.87 6.34 36.06
N ARG A 25 -31.07 5.72 36.93
CA ARG A 25 -29.61 5.64 36.82
C ARG A 25 -29.17 4.92 35.55
N ARG A 26 -29.82 3.81 35.17
CA ARG A 26 -29.56 3.11 33.90
C ARG A 26 -29.91 3.98 32.69
N LYS A 27 -31.03 4.70 32.73
CA LYS A 27 -31.43 5.63 31.66
C LYS A 27 -30.45 6.79 31.53
N ALA A 28 -29.97 7.33 32.65
CA ALA A 28 -28.91 8.35 32.68
C ALA A 28 -27.58 7.79 32.15
N ALA A 29 -27.15 6.60 32.54
CA ALA A 29 -25.94 5.98 31.97
C ALA A 29 -26.05 5.79 30.44
N LYS A 30 -27.24 5.44 29.94
CA LYS A 30 -27.50 5.28 28.50
C LYS A 30 -27.41 6.60 27.72
N HIS A 31 -27.89 7.71 28.30
CA HIS A 31 -27.81 9.03 27.64
C HIS A 31 -26.36 9.50 27.45
N LEU A 32 -25.46 9.17 28.39
CA LEU A 32 -24.04 9.47 28.30
C LEU A 32 -23.36 8.67 27.17
N TYR A 33 -23.79 7.42 26.97
CA TYR A 33 -23.29 6.56 25.89
C TYR A 33 -23.78 6.97 24.50
N ASP A 34 -24.97 7.56 24.42
CA ASP A 34 -25.61 7.97 23.17
C ASP A 34 -25.15 9.36 22.68
N GLY A 35 -24.42 10.14 23.48
CA GLY A 35 -23.74 11.38 23.05
C GLY A 35 -24.66 12.57 22.77
N GLY A 36 -25.88 12.58 23.32
CA GLY A 36 -26.86 13.64 23.13
C GLY A 36 -27.65 13.54 21.81
N ILE A 37 -28.59 14.48 21.60
CA ILE A 37 -29.43 14.50 20.40
C ILE A 37 -28.58 14.96 19.21
N PRO A 38 -28.43 14.16 18.14
CA PRO A 38 -27.59 14.54 17.01
C PRO A 38 -28.14 15.79 16.32
N SER A 39 -27.32 16.83 16.21
CA SER A 39 -27.63 18.01 15.40
C SER A 39 -27.51 17.66 13.92
N VAL A 40 -28.49 18.08 13.11
CA VAL A 40 -28.50 17.88 11.64
C VAL A 40 -27.21 18.38 11.00
N ARG A 41 -26.69 19.53 11.46
CA ARG A 41 -25.42 20.09 10.98
C ARG A 41 -24.23 19.17 11.28
N GLY A 42 -24.17 18.64 12.50
CA GLY A 42 -23.12 17.69 12.90
C GLY A 42 -23.18 16.40 12.11
N GLN A 43 -24.38 15.93 11.77
CA GLN A 43 -24.56 14.73 10.95
C GLN A 43 -24.10 14.95 9.50
N ILE A 44 -24.37 16.11 8.90
CA ILE A 44 -23.89 16.46 7.56
C ILE A 44 -22.37 16.51 7.52
N ILE A 45 -21.72 17.23 8.45
CA ILE A 45 -20.26 17.34 8.52
C ILE A 45 -19.61 15.96 8.64
N LYS A 46 -20.16 15.12 9.52
CA LYS A 46 -19.69 13.74 9.71
C LYS A 46 -19.75 12.92 8.41
N ILE A 47 -20.85 13.01 7.66
CA ILE A 47 -21.01 12.29 6.39
C ILE A 47 -20.05 12.81 5.33
N ILE A 48 -19.84 14.13 5.26
CA ILE A 48 -18.89 14.72 4.30
C ILE A 48 -17.46 14.23 4.60
N ILE A 49 -17.03 14.28 5.85
CA ILE A 49 -15.69 13.82 6.24
C ILE A 49 -15.53 12.33 5.93
N LEU A 50 -16.51 11.51 6.32
CA LEU A 50 -16.47 10.07 6.05
C LEU A 50 -16.48 9.77 4.56
N GLY A 51 -17.25 10.51 3.77
CA GLY A 51 -17.31 10.39 2.32
C GLY A 51 -16.00 10.75 1.63
N ILE A 52 -15.25 11.74 2.12
CA ILE A 52 -13.90 12.06 1.60
C ILE A 52 -12.95 10.89 1.87
N ILE A 53 -12.97 10.33 3.09
CA ILE A 53 -12.15 9.18 3.46
C ILE A 53 -12.51 7.97 2.58
N ASP A 54 -13.80 7.73 2.35
CA ASP A 54 -14.30 6.64 1.52
C ASP A 54 -13.94 6.84 0.04
N ALA A 55 -13.97 8.07 -0.48
CA ALA A 55 -13.54 8.36 -1.84
C ALA A 55 -12.05 8.05 -2.03
N PHE A 56 -11.22 8.39 -1.04
CA PHE A 56 -9.81 8.03 -1.04
C PHE A 56 -9.60 6.52 -0.96
N ALA A 57 -10.29 5.84 -0.04
CA ALA A 57 -10.23 4.38 0.08
C ALA A 57 -10.72 3.68 -1.19
N GLY A 58 -11.79 4.16 -1.81
CA GLY A 58 -12.32 3.64 -3.07
C GLY A 58 -11.32 3.79 -4.22
N THR A 59 -10.65 4.94 -4.31
CA THR A 59 -9.58 5.16 -5.31
C THR A 59 -8.46 4.14 -5.16
N ILE A 60 -7.99 3.91 -3.93
CA ILE A 60 -6.97 2.90 -3.65
C ILE A 60 -7.49 1.50 -3.95
N PHE A 61 -8.72 1.19 -3.58
CA PHE A 61 -9.34 -0.11 -3.84
C PHE A 61 -9.33 -0.45 -5.33
N PHE A 62 -9.79 0.45 -6.20
CA PHE A 62 -9.75 0.22 -7.65
C PHE A 62 -8.32 0.13 -8.20
N ALA A 63 -7.38 0.91 -7.67
CA ALA A 63 -5.97 0.80 -8.03
C ALA A 63 -5.36 -0.56 -7.65
N LEU A 64 -5.74 -1.12 -6.49
CA LEU A 64 -5.30 -2.46 -6.05
C LEU A 64 -5.88 -3.56 -6.94
N ILE A 65 -7.14 -3.46 -7.34
CA ILE A 65 -7.75 -4.38 -8.29
C ILE A 65 -7.03 -4.33 -9.64
N GLY A 66 -6.72 -3.14 -10.15
CA GLY A 66 -5.96 -2.97 -11.40
C GLY A 66 -4.55 -3.57 -11.36
N LYS A 67 -3.94 -3.69 -10.18
CA LYS A 67 -2.65 -4.34 -9.95
C LYS A 67 -2.75 -5.83 -9.59
N ASN A 68 -3.93 -6.45 -9.70
CA ASN A 68 -4.22 -7.83 -9.29
C ASN A 68 -3.90 -8.11 -7.80
N GLN A 69 -3.92 -7.08 -6.95
CA GLN A 69 -3.64 -7.19 -5.51
C GLN A 69 -4.92 -7.43 -4.70
N TYR A 70 -5.60 -8.55 -4.99
CA TYR A 70 -6.94 -8.85 -4.43
C TYR A 70 -6.96 -8.98 -2.91
N VAL A 71 -5.89 -9.53 -2.30
CA VAL A 71 -5.80 -9.69 -0.84
C VAL A 71 -5.81 -8.32 -0.15
N PHE A 72 -4.99 -7.39 -0.64
CA PHE A 72 -4.94 -6.03 -0.09
C PHE A 72 -6.23 -5.27 -0.34
N ALA A 73 -6.85 -5.45 -1.52
CA ALA A 73 -8.16 -4.86 -1.81
C ALA A 73 -9.24 -5.35 -0.84
N ALA A 74 -9.28 -6.66 -0.55
CA ALA A 74 -10.21 -7.24 0.41
C ALA A 74 -9.99 -6.72 1.84
N ILE A 75 -8.73 -6.65 2.29
CA ILE A 75 -8.39 -6.09 3.61
C ILE A 75 -8.85 -4.64 3.71
N LEU A 76 -8.54 -3.82 2.70
CA LEU A 76 -8.96 -2.42 2.65
C LEU A 76 -10.48 -2.30 2.73
N ALA A 77 -11.22 -3.09 1.95
CA ALA A 77 -12.68 -3.09 1.98
C ALA A 77 -13.23 -3.46 3.36
N ILE A 78 -12.69 -4.49 4.02
CA ILE A 78 -13.10 -4.90 5.37
C ILE A 78 -12.86 -3.77 6.37
N VAL A 79 -11.69 -3.13 6.33
CA VAL A 79 -11.36 -2.02 7.22
C VAL A 79 -12.27 -0.83 6.97
N THR A 80 -12.46 -0.41 5.72
CA THR A 80 -13.35 0.69 5.36
C THR A 80 -14.79 0.44 5.80
N LEU A 81 -15.31 -0.77 5.59
CA LEU A 81 -16.65 -1.16 6.03
C LEU A 81 -16.76 -1.16 7.56
N THR A 82 -15.73 -1.66 8.25
CA THR A 82 -15.68 -1.67 9.73
C THR A 82 -15.68 -0.26 10.29
N VAL A 83 -14.87 0.65 9.72
CA VAL A 83 -14.84 2.07 10.08
C VAL A 83 -16.20 2.70 9.83
N ASN A 84 -16.76 2.53 8.63
CA ASN A 84 -18.10 3.03 8.31
C ASN A 84 -19.16 2.54 9.31
N TRP A 85 -19.14 1.25 9.65
CA TRP A 85 -20.05 0.69 10.63
C TRP A 85 -19.88 1.30 12.02
N ILE A 86 -18.64 1.45 12.51
CA ILE A 86 -18.33 2.06 13.82
C ILE A 86 -18.82 3.51 13.86
N TYR A 87 -18.55 4.30 12.81
CA TYR A 87 -18.89 5.71 12.80
C TYR A 87 -20.37 5.95 12.53
N LEU A 88 -21.02 5.22 11.60
CA LEU A 88 -22.43 5.41 11.26
C LEU A 88 -23.39 4.86 12.33
N ARG A 89 -22.98 3.87 13.13
CA ARG A 89 -23.81 3.33 14.22
C ARG A 89 -24.13 4.40 15.29
N LYS A 90 -25.37 4.36 15.81
CA LYS A 90 -25.82 5.17 16.96
C LYS A 90 -25.20 4.65 18.27
N GLY A 91 -24.75 5.56 19.14
CA GLY A 91 -24.00 5.24 20.36
C GLY A 91 -22.55 4.82 20.07
N GLY A 92 -21.91 4.11 21.00
CA GLY A 92 -20.57 3.55 20.78
C GLY A 92 -19.44 4.58 20.78
N LEU A 93 -19.57 5.64 21.58
CA LEU A 93 -18.54 6.66 21.73
C LEU A 93 -17.13 6.07 21.98
N PRO A 94 -16.93 5.10 22.89
CA PRO A 94 -15.59 4.55 23.13
C PRO A 94 -14.95 3.96 21.87
N ALA A 95 -15.73 3.24 21.06
CA ALA A 95 -15.23 2.63 19.82
C ALA A 95 -14.82 3.68 18.78
N LYS A 96 -15.52 4.83 18.71
CA LYS A 96 -15.21 5.92 17.76
C LYS A 96 -13.91 6.65 18.11
N TYR A 97 -13.58 6.76 19.41
CA TYR A 97 -12.30 7.32 19.84
C TYR A 97 -11.16 6.31 19.74
N LEU A 98 -11.47 5.02 19.93
CA LEU A 98 -10.47 3.95 19.90
C LEU A 98 -10.10 3.52 18.47
N ALA A 99 -11.07 3.54 17.53
CA ALA A 99 -10.91 3.04 16.17
C ALA A 99 -9.64 3.51 15.45
N PRO A 100 -9.32 4.82 15.35
CA PRO A 100 -8.10 5.24 14.65
C PRO A 100 -6.82 4.71 15.32
N GLY A 101 -6.76 4.72 16.65
CA GLY A 101 -5.61 4.21 17.39
C GLY A 101 -5.42 2.70 17.23
N VAL A 102 -6.51 1.93 17.32
CA VAL A 102 -6.46 0.47 17.16
C VAL A 102 -6.08 0.07 15.75
N ILE A 103 -6.59 0.77 14.73
CA ILE A 103 -6.20 0.53 13.33
C ILE A 103 -4.68 0.72 13.18
N LEU A 104 -4.13 1.82 13.69
CA LEU A 104 -2.70 2.07 13.65
C LEU A 104 -1.90 1.02 14.44
N LEU A 105 -2.37 0.62 15.63
CA LEU A 105 -1.73 -0.43 16.43
C LEU A 105 -1.69 -1.77 15.69
N ILE A 106 -2.78 -2.16 15.01
CA ILE A 106 -2.84 -3.40 14.24
C ILE A 106 -1.82 -3.35 13.10
N PHE A 107 -1.80 -2.27 12.31
CA PHE A 107 -0.93 -2.17 11.14
C PHE A 107 0.55 -1.95 11.46
N LEU A 108 0.87 -1.20 12.51
CA LEU A 108 2.26 -0.88 12.85
C LEU A 108 2.89 -1.87 13.82
N GLN A 109 2.13 -2.34 14.80
CA GLN A 109 2.68 -3.21 15.86
C GLN A 109 2.36 -4.68 15.62
N ILE A 110 1.07 -5.01 15.44
CA ILE A 110 0.66 -6.41 15.38
C ILE A 110 1.14 -7.04 14.07
N TYR A 111 0.94 -6.35 12.94
CA TYR A 111 1.41 -6.82 11.64
C TYR A 111 2.93 -7.05 11.63
N THR A 112 3.74 -6.12 12.17
CA THR A 112 5.21 -6.26 12.16
C THR A 112 5.69 -7.45 12.97
N VAL A 113 5.09 -7.69 14.15
CA VAL A 113 5.39 -8.87 14.98
C VAL A 113 4.96 -10.16 14.29
N VAL A 114 3.75 -10.21 13.73
CA VAL A 114 3.24 -11.40 13.03
C VAL A 114 4.06 -11.69 11.77
N PHE A 115 4.39 -10.66 10.99
CA PHE A 115 5.22 -10.79 9.79
C PHE A 115 6.62 -11.28 10.13
N SER A 116 7.23 -10.76 11.20
CA SER A 116 8.54 -11.23 11.68
C SER A 116 8.48 -12.70 12.11
N GLY A 117 7.42 -13.08 12.83
CA GLY A 117 7.15 -14.47 13.17
C GLY A 117 7.00 -15.36 11.93
N TYR A 118 6.20 -14.95 10.95
CA TYR A 118 6.05 -15.68 9.68
C TYR A 118 7.38 -15.87 8.95
N ILE A 119 8.17 -14.80 8.78
CA ILE A 119 9.46 -14.83 8.11
C ILE A 119 10.44 -15.76 8.83
N SER A 120 10.37 -15.88 10.16
CA SER A 120 11.24 -16.78 10.95
C SER A 120 11.07 -18.27 10.61
N PHE A 121 9.93 -18.66 10.03
CA PHE A 121 9.69 -20.02 9.53
C PHE A 121 10.09 -20.22 8.07
N THR A 122 10.65 -19.20 7.43
CA THR A 122 11.07 -19.24 6.02
C THR A 122 12.59 -19.05 5.90
N ASN A 123 13.18 -19.49 4.79
CA ASN A 123 14.58 -19.20 4.46
C ASN A 123 14.75 -17.80 3.85
N TYR A 124 14.08 -16.78 4.38
CA TYR A 124 14.20 -15.42 3.88
C TYR A 124 15.44 -14.76 4.49
N GLY A 125 16.38 -14.35 3.64
CA GLY A 125 17.66 -13.77 4.06
C GLY A 125 18.40 -13.11 2.90
N SER A 126 19.65 -12.69 3.11
CA SER A 126 20.40 -11.88 2.15
C SER A 126 20.52 -12.49 0.74
N LEU A 127 20.59 -13.83 0.64
CA LEU A 127 20.68 -14.56 -0.64
C LEU A 127 19.34 -15.10 -1.16
N HIS A 128 18.27 -14.97 -0.37
CA HIS A 128 16.94 -15.52 -0.65
C HIS A 128 15.87 -14.46 -0.38
N ASN A 129 15.95 -13.35 -1.12
CA ASN A 129 15.08 -12.18 -0.98
C ASN A 129 14.25 -11.87 -2.24
N GLY A 130 14.42 -12.67 -3.30
CA GLY A 130 13.75 -12.52 -4.59
C GLY A 130 12.83 -13.69 -4.91
N SER A 131 12.08 -13.53 -6.00
CA SER A 131 11.31 -14.64 -6.57
C SER A 131 12.23 -15.59 -7.33
N TYR A 132 11.81 -16.85 -7.47
CA TYR A 132 12.49 -17.81 -8.32
C TYR A 132 12.65 -17.29 -9.76
N GLN A 133 11.59 -16.68 -10.31
CA GLN A 133 11.59 -16.14 -11.66
C GLN A 133 12.67 -15.06 -11.83
N SER A 134 12.78 -14.15 -10.86
CA SER A 134 13.80 -13.10 -10.89
C SER A 134 15.22 -13.66 -10.85
N ALA A 135 15.45 -14.73 -10.07
CA ALA A 135 16.76 -15.39 -10.02
C ALA A 135 17.08 -16.14 -11.33
N LEU A 136 16.07 -16.78 -11.94
CA LEU A 136 16.19 -17.44 -13.24
C LEU A 136 16.54 -16.43 -14.33
N ASP A 137 15.79 -15.33 -14.41
CA ASP A 137 16.00 -14.29 -15.41
C ASP A 137 17.39 -13.67 -15.27
N ALA A 138 17.84 -13.40 -14.03
CA ALA A 138 19.19 -12.90 -13.76
C ALA A 138 20.28 -13.91 -14.18
N THR A 139 20.05 -15.20 -13.96
CA THR A 139 20.99 -16.27 -14.37
C THR A 139 21.05 -16.39 -15.89
N MET A 140 19.91 -16.34 -16.58
CA MET A 140 19.85 -16.34 -18.04
C MET A 140 20.56 -15.13 -18.64
N LEU A 141 20.39 -13.95 -18.04
CA LEU A 141 21.08 -12.74 -18.48
C LEU A 141 22.60 -12.81 -18.27
N ALA A 142 23.05 -13.47 -17.20
CA ALA A 142 24.47 -13.66 -16.91
C ALA A 142 25.12 -14.76 -17.77
N ALA A 143 24.35 -15.73 -18.25
CA ALA A 143 24.83 -16.87 -19.03
C ALA A 143 24.92 -16.60 -20.55
N VAL A 144 24.87 -15.33 -20.98
CA VAL A 144 25.02 -14.96 -22.39
C VAL A 144 26.50 -15.07 -22.78
N GLU A 145 26.83 -16.07 -23.59
CA GLU A 145 28.14 -16.18 -24.24
C GLU A 145 28.08 -15.65 -25.67
N PRO A 146 29.12 -14.94 -26.16
CA PRO A 146 29.23 -14.57 -27.57
C PRO A 146 29.20 -15.82 -28.45
N VAL A 147 28.39 -15.79 -29.50
CA VAL A 147 28.39 -16.84 -30.51
C VAL A 147 29.69 -16.78 -31.31
N GLU A 148 30.27 -17.92 -31.66
CA GLU A 148 31.48 -17.98 -32.48
C GLU A 148 31.27 -17.25 -33.82
N GLY A 149 32.11 -16.25 -34.10
CA GLY A 149 32.00 -15.39 -35.28
C GLY A 149 30.98 -14.25 -35.18
N ALA A 150 30.44 -13.95 -33.99
CA ALA A 150 29.60 -12.78 -33.77
C ALA A 150 30.37 -11.47 -34.04
N PRO A 151 29.77 -10.47 -34.71
CA PRO A 151 30.40 -9.16 -34.90
C PRO A 151 30.65 -8.48 -33.54
N GLU A 152 31.87 -8.01 -33.32
CA GLU A 152 32.22 -7.20 -32.15
C GLU A 152 31.96 -5.73 -32.46
N TYR A 153 31.23 -5.07 -31.56
CA TYR A 153 30.92 -3.64 -31.66
C TYR A 153 31.62 -2.89 -30.53
N ASP A 154 32.35 -1.83 -30.86
CA ASP A 154 32.75 -0.83 -29.87
C ASP A 154 31.57 0.10 -29.58
N ILE A 155 31.13 0.15 -28.32
CA ILE A 155 29.93 0.90 -27.92
C ILE A 155 30.35 2.16 -27.15
N LYS A 156 30.01 3.33 -27.69
CA LYS A 156 30.17 4.63 -27.01
C LYS A 156 28.80 5.22 -26.69
N VAL A 157 28.66 5.82 -25.51
CA VAL A 157 27.45 6.56 -25.15
C VAL A 157 27.58 7.98 -25.68
N VAL A 158 26.65 8.38 -26.55
CA VAL A 158 26.60 9.71 -27.17
C VAL A 158 25.30 10.41 -26.83
N LYS A 159 25.27 11.73 -26.97
CA LYS A 159 24.07 12.54 -26.76
C LYS A 159 23.55 13.02 -28.10
N GLY A 160 22.33 12.66 -28.44
CA GLY A 160 21.64 13.11 -29.65
C GLY A 160 21.36 14.62 -29.63
N ALA A 161 21.06 15.19 -30.80
CA ALA A 161 20.74 16.61 -30.94
C ALA A 161 19.47 17.01 -30.17
N ASP A 162 18.57 16.06 -29.92
CA ASP A 162 17.37 16.16 -29.09
C ASP A 162 17.66 16.09 -27.57
N GLY A 163 18.91 15.81 -27.21
CA GLY A 163 19.39 15.72 -25.84
C GLY A 163 19.23 14.33 -25.19
N VAL A 164 18.74 13.33 -25.94
CA VAL A 164 18.57 11.96 -25.46
C VAL A 164 19.87 11.18 -25.60
N LEU A 165 20.15 10.30 -24.63
CA LEU A 165 21.31 9.41 -24.70
C LEU A 165 21.08 8.30 -25.72
N GLN A 166 22.06 8.11 -26.59
CA GLN A 166 22.07 7.11 -27.65
C GLN A 166 23.37 6.31 -27.57
N LEU A 167 23.35 5.10 -28.11
CA LEU A 167 24.50 4.20 -28.22
C LEU A 167 25.01 4.26 -29.65
N LEU A 168 26.28 4.64 -29.79
CA LEU A 168 27.03 4.58 -31.03
C LEU A 168 27.79 3.25 -31.05
N ALA A 169 27.44 2.38 -31.98
CA ALA A 169 28.04 1.06 -32.14
C ALA A 169 28.91 1.02 -33.40
N THR A 170 30.21 0.78 -33.24
CA THR A 170 31.18 0.71 -34.35
C THR A 170 31.60 -0.74 -34.58
N ASP A 171 31.28 -1.28 -35.76
CA ASP A 171 31.79 -2.56 -36.24
C ASP A 171 33.13 -2.34 -36.95
N MET A 172 34.21 -2.74 -36.29
CA MET A 172 35.58 -2.56 -36.81
C MET A 172 35.90 -3.52 -37.97
N SER A 173 35.19 -4.65 -38.06
CA SER A 173 35.42 -5.65 -39.13
C SER A 173 34.75 -5.24 -40.43
N ALA A 174 33.51 -4.72 -40.35
CA ALA A 174 32.77 -4.23 -41.50
C ALA A 174 33.01 -2.74 -41.80
N SER A 175 33.72 -2.01 -40.93
CA SER A 175 33.89 -0.55 -40.99
C SER A 175 32.56 0.21 -41.07
N LYS A 176 31.58 -0.23 -40.28
CA LYS A 176 30.22 0.33 -40.23
C LYS A 176 29.92 0.91 -38.87
N VAL A 177 29.15 1.99 -38.84
CA VAL A 177 28.77 2.67 -37.61
C VAL A 177 27.26 2.72 -37.53
N TYR A 178 26.73 2.42 -36.36
CA TYR A 178 25.30 2.40 -36.09
C TYR A 178 24.98 3.30 -34.90
N LEU A 179 23.78 3.86 -34.89
CA LEU A 179 23.30 4.70 -33.81
C LEU A 179 21.88 4.27 -33.42
N GLY A 180 21.63 4.15 -32.12
CA GLY A 180 20.31 3.79 -31.60
C GLY A 180 20.08 4.30 -30.17
N GLY A 181 18.85 4.70 -29.87
CA GLY A 181 18.45 5.11 -28.53
C GLY A 181 17.80 3.98 -27.74
N ALA A 182 17.60 4.22 -26.44
CA ALA A 182 16.91 3.26 -25.57
C ALA A 182 15.45 2.98 -26.01
N ASP A 183 14.82 3.96 -26.68
CA ASP A 183 13.50 3.83 -27.27
C ASP A 183 13.62 3.64 -28.80
N TYR A 184 13.42 2.40 -29.24
CA TYR A 184 13.45 2.04 -30.65
C TYR A 184 12.33 2.69 -31.49
N ALA A 185 11.26 3.21 -30.88
CA ALA A 185 10.21 3.88 -31.63
C ALA A 185 10.65 5.28 -32.11
N THR A 186 11.37 6.01 -31.25
CA THR A 186 11.85 7.37 -31.52
C THR A 186 13.26 7.40 -32.11
N HIS A 187 14.12 6.47 -31.69
CA HIS A 187 15.54 6.43 -32.04
C HIS A 187 15.93 5.03 -32.51
N LYS A 188 15.44 4.67 -33.69
CA LYS A 188 15.70 3.37 -34.31
C LYS A 188 17.20 3.13 -34.49
N PHE A 189 17.62 1.89 -34.25
CA PHE A 189 18.94 1.45 -34.64
C PHE A 189 19.08 1.51 -36.17
N HIS A 190 19.99 2.34 -36.65
CA HIS A 190 20.26 2.52 -38.09
C HIS A 190 21.75 2.76 -38.33
N GLU A 191 22.20 2.43 -39.54
CA GLU A 191 23.56 2.70 -40.00
C GLU A 191 23.71 4.21 -40.23
N VAL A 192 24.77 4.81 -39.66
CA VAL A 192 25.12 6.21 -39.82
C VAL A 192 26.18 6.30 -40.91
N THR A 193 25.96 7.19 -41.88
CA THR A 193 26.87 7.37 -43.01
C THR A 193 27.52 8.76 -43.00
N ALA A 194 28.47 9.00 -43.91
CA ALA A 194 29.08 10.33 -44.07
C ALA A 194 28.05 11.43 -44.41
N ALA A 195 26.91 11.08 -45.01
CA ALA A 195 25.82 12.02 -45.28
C ALA A 195 25.13 12.50 -44.01
N ASP A 196 25.19 11.71 -42.93
CA ASP A 196 24.61 12.00 -41.62
C ASP A 196 25.60 12.72 -40.69
N GLY A 197 26.79 13.07 -41.21
CA GLY A 197 27.83 13.79 -40.48
C GLY A 197 28.83 12.90 -39.73
N LEU A 198 28.92 11.60 -40.08
CA LEU A 198 29.91 10.70 -39.51
C LEU A 198 31.34 11.17 -39.82
N VAL A 199 32.14 11.37 -38.77
CA VAL A 199 33.57 11.66 -38.88
C VAL A 199 34.33 10.57 -38.16
N MET A 200 35.19 9.85 -38.89
CA MET A 200 36.05 8.82 -38.31
C MET A 200 37.34 9.45 -37.78
N GLY A 201 37.71 9.11 -36.55
CA GLY A 201 39.00 9.41 -35.97
C GLY A 201 40.14 8.64 -36.66
N ALA A 202 41.38 9.09 -36.43
CA ALA A 202 42.57 8.42 -36.97
C ALA A 202 42.79 7.00 -36.39
N ASP A 203 42.07 6.65 -35.34
CA ASP A 203 42.03 5.33 -34.70
C ASP A 203 41.00 4.38 -35.32
N GLY A 204 40.27 4.82 -36.36
CA GLY A 204 39.25 4.04 -37.04
C GLY A 204 37.93 3.95 -36.29
N THR A 205 37.75 4.71 -35.20
CA THR A 205 36.48 4.81 -34.47
C THR A 205 35.71 6.08 -34.84
N ALA A 206 34.39 6.02 -34.70
CA ALA A 206 33.52 7.19 -34.80
C ALA A 206 33.53 8.06 -33.52
#